data_AF-A0A2E3AFE8-F1
#
_entry.id   AF-A0A2E3AFE8-F1
#
_cell.length_a   1.000
_cell.length_b   1.000
_cell.length_c   1.000
_cell.angle_alpha   90.00
_cell.angle_beta   90.00
_cell.angle_gamma   90.00
#
_symmetry.space_group_name_H-M   'P 1'
#
loop_
_entity.id
_entity.type
_entity.pdbx_description
1 polymer ?
#
loop_
_entity_poly.entity_id
_entity_poly.type
_entity_poly.pdbx_seq_one_letter_code
_entity_poly.pdbx_strand_id
1 'polypeptide(L)'
;MTLHQLPIANKERVIIVGAGIGGLAASLRLSHLGYNVKVFETAQTGGGKLRTITGQTGEIDIGPTVLTLLPVFQNLFKSVGEDIFEHVELVRQKIIARHWWPDGETLDLYDDFETSRDAILNFSGSDSAKEFEKYFYDTRDLFSCFDVPVMRNPNPSMLDMNRAVLNNPKILFKMHPLRTLSSLLNYKFRDSRLQQLFGRYSTYVGGSPLESPALLSLIWQAEARGVWSIKGGMKKLARVLEKLAKDRGASFHYSTEVKELNIKYDRLVSVTDNLNISHEADKFIFNGDPRALALGKLGQDVKKVAPNEADCERSLSAYVWGFDAKVSGPDLVHHNVFFSDVKNSEFYDIKKGKMPVDPSIYICAQDRGKNAPYPTTERFEIILNAPPVSRRKSTPEDYEKCKEIT
;
A
#
# COMPACT_ATOMS: atom_id res chain seq x y z
N MET A 1 31.15 -15.31 -10.23
CA MET A 1 31.77 -14.35 -9.29
C MET A 1 32.41 -13.23 -10.08
N THR A 2 31.66 -12.17 -10.37
CA THR A 2 32.22 -10.93 -10.92
C THR A 2 32.39 -9.96 -9.76
N LEU A 3 33.63 -9.56 -9.48
CA LEU A 3 33.95 -8.45 -8.59
C LEU A 3 33.29 -7.18 -9.14
N HIS A 4 32.10 -6.84 -8.64
CA HIS A 4 31.59 -5.49 -8.78
C HIS A 4 32.54 -4.58 -7.99
N GLN A 5 33.24 -3.71 -8.72
CA GLN A 5 34.01 -2.61 -8.15
C GLN A 5 33.11 -1.86 -7.17
N LEU A 6 33.37 -2.00 -5.88
CA LEU A 6 32.77 -1.16 -4.86
C LEU A 6 33.16 0.29 -5.21
N PRO A 7 32.21 1.21 -5.39
CA PRO A 7 32.53 2.60 -5.67
C PRO A 7 33.43 3.14 -4.57
N ILE A 8 34.37 4.03 -4.94
CA ILE A 8 35.23 4.75 -3.99
C ILE A 8 34.32 5.30 -2.88
N ALA A 9 34.55 4.85 -1.63
CA ALA A 9 33.64 5.09 -0.52
C ALA A 9 33.28 6.58 -0.40
N ASN A 10 32.01 6.93 -0.68
CA ASN A 10 31.51 8.27 -0.43
C ASN A 10 31.27 8.44 1.07
N LYS A 11 32.22 9.06 1.79
CA LYS A 11 32.14 9.20 3.25
C LYS A 11 31.15 10.25 3.75
N GLU A 12 30.35 10.88 2.87
CA GLU A 12 29.28 11.77 3.30
C GLU A 12 28.32 11.04 4.25
N ARG A 13 27.94 11.75 5.32
CA ARG A 13 26.99 11.28 6.33
C ARG A 13 25.57 11.53 5.84
N VAL A 14 24.73 10.51 5.89
CA VAL A 14 23.30 10.64 5.58
C VAL A 14 22.47 10.23 6.79
N ILE A 15 21.55 11.10 7.20
CA ILE A 15 20.55 10.78 8.21
C ILE A 15 19.20 10.51 7.54
N ILE A 16 18.58 9.40 7.90
CA ILE A 16 17.23 9.03 7.45
C ILE A 16 16.33 9.02 8.68
N VAL A 17 15.25 9.80 8.65
CA VAL A 17 14.24 9.86 9.71
C VAL A 17 13.07 8.98 9.32
N GLY A 18 12.93 7.83 9.99
CA GLY A 18 11.88 6.83 9.79
C GLY A 18 12.35 5.60 9.01
N ALA A 19 12.25 4.42 9.63
CA ALA A 19 12.59 3.12 9.06
C ALA A 19 11.37 2.41 8.42
N GLY A 20 10.42 3.16 7.85
CA GLY A 20 9.40 2.61 6.94
C GLY A 20 10.02 2.10 5.62
N ILE A 21 9.20 1.48 4.75
CA ILE A 21 9.69 0.85 3.51
C ILE A 21 10.54 1.80 2.62
N GLY A 22 10.16 3.08 2.52
CA GLY A 22 10.93 4.10 1.79
C GLY A 22 12.31 4.36 2.40
N GLY A 23 12.37 4.54 3.72
CA GLY A 23 13.61 4.72 4.47
C GLY A 23 14.52 3.49 4.42
N LEU A 24 13.95 2.28 4.49
CA LEU A 24 14.70 1.03 4.33
C LEU A 24 15.29 0.92 2.92
N ALA A 25 14.50 1.15 1.88
CA ALA A 25 14.97 1.13 0.49
C ALA A 25 16.07 2.20 0.24
N ALA A 26 15.89 3.40 0.79
CA ALA A 26 16.91 4.46 0.72
C ALA A 26 18.18 4.09 1.48
N SER A 27 18.06 3.55 2.69
CA SER A 27 19.21 3.11 3.50
C SER A 27 20.03 2.04 2.80
N LEU A 28 19.36 1.08 2.14
CA LEU A 28 19.99 0.00 1.39
C LEU A 28 20.77 0.55 0.18
N ARG A 29 20.14 1.40 -0.64
CA ARG A 29 20.80 1.98 -1.83
C ARG A 29 21.97 2.88 -1.44
N LEU A 30 21.82 3.73 -0.42
CA LEU A 30 22.86 4.66 0.00
C LEU A 30 24.04 3.96 0.66
N SER A 31 23.80 2.99 1.55
CA SER A 31 24.88 2.19 2.14
C SER A 31 25.62 1.37 1.06
N HIS A 32 24.91 0.84 0.06
CA HIS A 32 25.53 0.17 -1.08
C HIS A 32 26.45 1.10 -1.90
N LEU A 33 26.09 2.38 -2.02
CA LEU A 33 26.90 3.41 -2.67
C LEU A 33 28.05 3.92 -1.77
N GLY A 34 28.21 3.37 -0.55
CA GLY A 34 29.29 3.68 0.37
C GLY A 34 29.05 4.86 1.32
N TYR A 35 27.84 5.43 1.35
CA TYR A 35 27.47 6.49 2.29
C TYR A 35 27.46 5.99 3.74
N ASN A 36 27.82 6.87 4.68
CA ASN A 36 27.67 6.59 6.12
C ASN A 36 26.23 6.90 6.53
N VAL A 37 25.37 5.88 6.55
CA VAL A 37 23.93 6.02 6.78
C VAL A 37 23.57 5.74 8.24
N LYS A 38 22.88 6.70 8.87
CA LYS A 38 22.20 6.50 10.16
C LYS A 38 20.70 6.65 9.98
N VAL A 39 19.94 5.66 10.44
CA VAL A 39 18.47 5.67 10.42
C VAL A 39 17.95 5.85 11.84
N PHE A 40 17.07 6.81 12.06
CA PHE A 40 16.41 7.07 13.34
C PHE A 40 14.94 6.66 13.24
N GLU A 41 14.48 5.82 14.17
CA GLU A 41 13.14 5.26 14.19
C GLU A 41 12.56 5.34 15.61
N THR A 42 11.32 5.81 15.71
CA THR A 42 10.62 5.94 17.00
C THR A 42 10.13 4.58 17.50
N ALA A 43 9.78 3.66 16.59
CA ALA A 43 9.42 2.30 16.92
C ALA A 43 10.62 1.47 17.40
N GLN A 44 10.34 0.33 18.04
CA GLN A 44 11.37 -0.63 18.47
C GLN A 44 11.95 -1.46 17.32
N THR A 45 11.32 -1.44 16.14
CA THR A 45 11.76 -2.23 14.96
C THR A 45 11.54 -1.45 13.66
N GLY A 46 12.29 -1.81 12.61
CA GLY A 46 12.11 -1.25 11.26
C GLY A 46 10.87 -1.82 10.57
N GLY A 47 10.34 -1.12 9.57
CA GLY A 47 9.21 -1.53 8.72
C GLY A 47 8.06 -0.51 8.67
N GLY A 48 7.94 0.37 9.67
CA GLY A 48 6.87 1.36 9.74
C GLY A 48 5.48 0.72 9.68
N LYS A 49 4.71 0.99 8.62
CA LYS A 49 3.37 0.39 8.42
C LYS A 49 3.42 -1.11 8.11
N LEU A 50 4.52 -1.65 7.60
CA LEU A 50 4.75 -3.11 7.55
C LEU A 50 5.05 -3.55 8.98
N ARG A 51 4.00 -3.88 9.74
CA ARG A 51 4.08 -4.23 11.17
C ARG A 51 3.22 -5.44 11.48
N THR A 52 3.56 -6.08 12.57
CA THR A 52 2.93 -7.29 13.06
C THR A 52 2.46 -7.08 14.50
N ILE A 53 1.54 -7.92 14.94
CA ILE A 53 1.32 -8.22 16.35
C ILE A 53 1.71 -9.67 16.64
N THR A 54 1.91 -9.99 17.91
CA THR A 54 2.16 -11.36 18.35
C THR A 54 0.84 -12.11 18.46
N GLY A 55 0.69 -13.17 17.66
CA GLY A 55 -0.36 -14.17 17.79
C GLY A 55 0.11 -15.42 18.54
N GLN A 56 -0.81 -16.33 18.84
CA GLN A 56 -0.57 -17.62 19.47
C GLN A 56 0.21 -18.56 18.55
N THR A 57 -0.04 -18.48 17.24
CA THR A 57 0.56 -19.36 16.23
C THR A 57 1.72 -18.72 15.46
N GLY A 58 1.98 -17.44 15.70
CA GLY A 58 3.05 -16.68 15.07
C GLY A 58 2.71 -15.19 14.96
N GLU A 59 3.56 -14.43 14.29
CA GLU A 59 3.29 -13.01 14.01
C GLU A 59 2.12 -12.86 13.03
N ILE A 60 1.25 -11.88 13.28
CA ILE A 60 0.10 -11.56 12.43
C ILE A 60 0.37 -10.21 11.78
N ASP A 61 0.42 -10.15 10.45
CA ASP A 61 0.53 -8.88 9.73
C ASP A 61 -0.75 -8.03 9.99
N ILE A 62 -0.58 -6.76 10.35
CA ILE A 62 -1.67 -5.80 10.65
C ILE A 62 -1.44 -4.46 9.94
N GLY A 63 -1.05 -4.56 8.67
CA GLY A 63 -0.58 -3.49 7.82
C GLY A 63 -0.85 -3.87 6.35
N PRO A 64 0.10 -3.66 5.43
CA PRO A 64 -0.03 -4.21 4.09
C PRO A 64 0.02 -5.74 4.11
N THR A 65 -1.00 -6.41 3.56
CA THR A 65 -1.03 -7.87 3.35
C THR A 65 -0.94 -8.29 1.87
N VAL A 66 -1.05 -7.35 0.94
CA VAL A 66 -0.99 -7.60 -0.51
C VAL A 66 0.36 -7.13 -1.07
N LEU A 67 1.09 -8.01 -1.75
CA LEU A 67 2.25 -7.65 -2.57
C LEU A 67 1.87 -7.70 -4.06
N THR A 68 1.91 -6.56 -4.74
CA THR A 68 1.80 -6.45 -6.21
C THR A 68 3.04 -5.77 -6.77
N LEU A 69 3.10 -5.62 -8.10
CA LEU A 69 4.18 -4.90 -8.78
C LEU A 69 5.58 -5.39 -8.35
N LEU A 70 5.73 -6.72 -8.19
CA LEU A 70 6.97 -7.39 -7.83
C LEU A 70 8.22 -6.85 -8.56
N PRO A 71 8.17 -6.47 -9.85
CA PRO A 71 9.29 -5.84 -10.55
C PRO A 71 9.89 -4.61 -9.85
N VAL A 72 9.11 -3.84 -9.09
CA VAL A 72 9.62 -2.70 -8.31
C VAL A 72 10.64 -3.16 -7.27
N PHE A 73 10.32 -4.23 -6.54
CA PHE A 73 11.24 -4.80 -5.56
C PHE A 73 12.38 -5.57 -6.23
N GLN A 74 12.14 -6.31 -7.31
CA GLN A 74 13.23 -6.94 -8.08
C GLN A 74 14.27 -5.90 -8.54
N ASN A 75 13.81 -4.74 -9.04
CA ASN A 75 14.71 -3.65 -9.43
C ASN A 75 15.44 -3.02 -8.23
N LEU A 76 14.83 -2.99 -7.04
CA LEU A 76 15.50 -2.56 -5.81
C LEU A 76 16.65 -3.50 -5.44
N PHE A 77 16.38 -4.81 -5.35
CA PHE A 77 17.41 -5.81 -5.01
C PHE A 77 18.52 -5.83 -6.06
N LYS A 78 18.15 -5.86 -7.35
CA LYS A 78 19.11 -5.85 -8.46
C LYS A 78 20.02 -4.61 -8.42
N SER A 79 19.50 -3.46 -8.01
CA SER A 79 20.29 -2.22 -7.93
C SER A 79 21.41 -2.24 -6.88
N VAL A 80 21.41 -3.23 -5.98
CA VAL A 80 22.45 -3.43 -4.96
C VAL A 80 23.15 -4.78 -5.09
N GLY A 81 23.03 -5.41 -6.27
CA GLY A 81 23.66 -6.69 -6.58
C GLY A 81 23.00 -7.92 -5.95
N GLU A 82 21.75 -7.80 -5.50
CA GLU A 82 21.00 -8.88 -4.85
C GLU A 82 19.87 -9.41 -5.75
N ASP A 83 19.40 -10.62 -5.48
CA ASP A 83 18.16 -11.15 -6.04
C ASP A 83 17.13 -11.35 -4.92
N ILE A 84 15.93 -10.80 -5.09
CA ILE A 84 14.86 -10.92 -4.10
C ILE A 84 14.51 -12.37 -3.77
N PHE A 85 14.60 -13.27 -4.76
CA PHE A 85 14.23 -14.68 -4.60
C PHE A 85 15.21 -15.47 -3.71
N GLU A 86 16.43 -14.97 -3.51
CA GLU A 86 17.41 -15.54 -2.57
C GLU A 86 17.10 -15.16 -1.11
N HIS A 87 16.24 -14.15 -0.89
CA HIS A 87 15.98 -13.59 0.44
C HIS A 87 14.54 -13.79 0.93
N VAL A 88 13.57 -13.91 0.02
CA VAL A 88 12.16 -14.11 0.34
C VAL A 88 11.53 -15.19 -0.54
N GLU A 89 10.80 -16.09 0.10
CA GLU A 89 9.97 -17.08 -0.59
C GLU A 89 8.59 -16.45 -0.86
N LEU A 90 8.31 -16.21 -2.15
CA LEU A 90 7.07 -15.61 -2.63
C LEU A 90 6.11 -16.69 -3.13
N VAL A 91 4.85 -16.61 -2.68
CA VAL A 91 3.79 -17.52 -3.13
C VAL A 91 2.80 -16.72 -3.95
N ARG A 92 2.75 -16.96 -5.27
CA ARG A 92 1.76 -16.33 -6.16
C ARG A 92 0.38 -16.85 -5.82
N GLN A 93 -0.56 -15.93 -5.62
CA GLN A 93 -1.94 -16.23 -5.27
C GLN A 93 -2.74 -16.47 -6.55
N LYS A 94 -3.20 -17.71 -6.77
CA LYS A 94 -3.98 -18.06 -7.97
C LYS A 94 -5.37 -17.41 -7.97
N ILE A 95 -6.03 -17.42 -6.82
CA ILE A 95 -7.20 -16.58 -6.56
C ILE A 95 -6.65 -15.28 -5.95
N ILE A 96 -6.78 -14.17 -6.69
CA ILE A 96 -6.37 -12.83 -6.24
C ILE A 96 -7.17 -12.44 -5.01
N ALA A 97 -8.49 -12.60 -5.08
CA ALA A 97 -9.40 -12.39 -3.97
C ALA A 97 -10.74 -13.08 -4.24
N ARG A 98 -11.38 -13.55 -3.16
CA ARG A 98 -12.77 -14.02 -3.16
C ARG A 98 -13.68 -12.91 -2.65
N HIS A 99 -14.73 -12.62 -3.41
CA HIS A 99 -15.69 -11.57 -3.12
C HIS A 99 -17.03 -12.19 -2.71
N TRP A 100 -17.64 -11.66 -1.67
CA TRP A 100 -18.85 -12.16 -1.06
C TRP A 100 -19.90 -11.05 -0.98
N TRP A 101 -21.15 -11.37 -1.32
CA TRP A 101 -22.30 -10.48 -1.13
C TRP A 101 -23.28 -11.03 -0.08
N PRO A 102 -24.10 -10.18 0.56
CA PRO A 102 -25.05 -10.62 1.59
C PRO A 102 -26.11 -11.61 1.11
N ASP A 103 -26.39 -11.66 -0.20
CA ASP A 103 -27.27 -12.64 -0.83
C ASP A 103 -26.68 -14.06 -0.89
N GLY A 104 -25.42 -14.23 -0.48
CA GLY A 104 -24.69 -15.49 -0.48
C GLY A 104 -23.96 -15.78 -1.79
N GLU A 105 -24.06 -14.92 -2.80
CA GLU A 105 -23.31 -15.07 -4.03
C GLU A 105 -21.83 -14.73 -3.85
N THR A 106 -20.99 -15.38 -4.66
CA THR A 106 -19.53 -15.26 -4.56
C THR A 106 -18.88 -15.17 -5.93
N LEU A 107 -17.80 -14.39 -6.01
CA LEU A 107 -16.99 -14.25 -7.21
C LEU A 107 -15.50 -14.26 -6.87
N ASP A 108 -14.79 -15.23 -7.43
CA ASP A 108 -13.34 -15.26 -7.44
C ASP A 108 -12.79 -14.48 -8.63
N LEU A 109 -11.79 -13.65 -8.37
CA LEU A 109 -10.91 -13.12 -9.42
C LEU A 109 -9.55 -13.82 -9.36
N TYR A 110 -8.97 -14.07 -10.53
CA TYR A 110 -7.82 -14.93 -10.71
C TYR A 110 -6.61 -14.16 -11.26
N ASP A 111 -5.43 -14.76 -11.11
CA ASP A 111 -4.15 -14.21 -11.59
C ASP A 111 -3.92 -14.32 -13.10
N ASP A 112 -4.98 -14.69 -13.83
CA ASP A 112 -5.07 -14.68 -15.28
C ASP A 112 -6.42 -14.12 -15.78
N PHE A 113 -6.37 -13.52 -16.96
CA PHE A 113 -7.51 -12.81 -17.55
C PHE A 113 -8.65 -13.75 -17.94
N GLU A 114 -8.34 -14.90 -18.54
CA GLU A 114 -9.36 -15.79 -19.11
C GLU A 114 -10.19 -16.47 -18.02
N THR A 115 -9.54 -16.96 -16.96
CA THR A 115 -10.24 -17.54 -15.81
C THR A 115 -11.11 -16.50 -15.10
N SER A 116 -10.64 -15.25 -14.96
CA SER A 116 -11.45 -14.16 -14.40
C SER A 116 -12.66 -13.82 -15.28
N ARG A 117 -12.49 -13.78 -16.60
CA ARG A 117 -13.58 -13.56 -17.55
C ARG A 117 -14.61 -14.69 -17.48
N ASP A 118 -14.16 -15.94 -17.42
CA ASP A 118 -15.02 -17.12 -17.34
C ASP A 118 -15.75 -17.21 -16.00
N ALA A 119 -15.10 -16.81 -14.89
CA ALA A 119 -15.75 -16.66 -13.60
C ALA A 119 -16.88 -15.62 -13.65
N ILE A 120 -16.64 -14.46 -14.28
CA ILE A 120 -17.67 -13.42 -14.47
C ILE A 120 -18.79 -13.90 -15.40
N LEU A 121 -18.47 -14.67 -16.44
CA LEU A 121 -19.46 -15.29 -17.33
C LEU A 121 -20.41 -16.19 -16.54
N ASN A 122 -19.86 -17.05 -15.67
CA ASN A 122 -20.67 -17.96 -14.86
C ASN A 122 -21.47 -17.23 -13.77
N PHE A 123 -20.92 -16.14 -13.23
CA PHE A 123 -21.52 -15.35 -12.16
C PHE A 123 -22.62 -14.39 -12.64
N SER A 124 -22.42 -13.71 -13.77
CA SER A 124 -23.27 -12.58 -14.21
C SER A 124 -23.65 -12.64 -15.71
N GLY A 125 -23.29 -13.73 -16.39
CA GLY A 125 -23.67 -13.98 -17.78
C GLY A 125 -22.78 -13.31 -18.82
N SER A 126 -23.11 -13.56 -20.09
CA SER A 126 -22.25 -13.22 -21.23
C SER A 126 -22.07 -11.72 -21.46
N ASP A 127 -23.07 -10.91 -21.10
CA ASP A 127 -22.98 -9.46 -21.26
C ASP A 127 -21.93 -8.90 -20.31
N SER A 128 -21.94 -9.30 -19.04
CA SER A 128 -20.96 -8.86 -18.05
C SER A 128 -19.55 -9.39 -18.32
N ALA A 129 -19.40 -10.58 -18.91
CA ALA A 129 -18.10 -11.06 -19.38
C ALA A 129 -17.50 -10.15 -20.48
N LYS A 130 -18.32 -9.71 -21.45
CA LYS A 130 -17.90 -8.76 -22.50
C LYS A 130 -17.60 -7.36 -21.95
N GLU A 131 -18.40 -6.91 -20.98
CA GLU A 131 -18.17 -5.66 -20.26
C GLU A 131 -16.81 -5.68 -19.53
N PHE A 132 -16.52 -6.79 -18.83
CA PHE A 132 -15.23 -7.01 -18.17
C PHE A 132 -14.07 -7.05 -19.16
N GLU A 133 -14.20 -7.77 -20.28
CA GLU A 133 -13.16 -7.82 -21.32
C GLU A 133 -12.78 -6.41 -21.80
N LYS A 134 -13.79 -5.59 -22.13
CA LYS A 134 -13.56 -4.20 -22.55
C LYS A 134 -12.92 -3.38 -21.43
N TYR A 135 -13.41 -3.51 -20.20
CA TYR A 135 -12.85 -2.82 -19.04
C TYR A 135 -11.39 -3.22 -18.76
N PHE A 136 -11.07 -4.51 -18.86
CA PHE A 136 -9.74 -5.05 -18.65
C PHE A 136 -8.75 -4.46 -19.67
N TYR A 137 -9.09 -4.47 -20.96
CA TYR A 137 -8.20 -3.91 -21.98
C TYR A 137 -8.11 -2.38 -21.91
N ASP A 138 -9.19 -1.69 -21.56
CA ASP A 138 -9.15 -0.24 -21.33
C ASP A 138 -8.18 0.12 -20.19
N THR A 139 -8.33 -0.54 -19.04
CA THR A 139 -7.48 -0.30 -17.87
C THR A 139 -6.03 -0.73 -18.10
N ARG A 140 -5.79 -1.85 -18.80
CA ARG A 140 -4.43 -2.30 -19.17
C ARG A 140 -3.71 -1.26 -20.01
N ASP A 141 -4.40 -0.69 -20.99
CA ASP A 141 -3.82 0.32 -21.87
C ASP A 141 -3.56 1.63 -21.11
N LEU A 142 -4.45 2.04 -20.18
CA LEU A 142 -4.21 3.16 -19.28
C LEU A 142 -2.96 2.94 -18.41
N PHE A 143 -2.88 1.79 -17.74
CA PHE A 143 -1.74 1.44 -16.89
C PHE A 143 -0.44 1.51 -17.69
N SER A 144 -0.42 0.93 -18.90
CA SER A 144 0.76 0.87 -19.75
C SER A 144 1.16 2.25 -20.28
N CYS A 145 0.19 3.10 -20.61
CA CYS A 145 0.41 4.47 -21.07
C CYS A 145 1.08 5.33 -19.99
N PHE A 146 0.65 5.19 -18.72
CA PHE A 146 1.12 6.03 -17.63
C PHE A 146 2.26 5.43 -16.79
N ASP A 147 2.68 4.20 -17.06
CA ASP A 147 3.75 3.52 -16.32
C ASP A 147 5.09 4.29 -16.35
N VAL A 148 5.67 4.50 -17.53
CA VAL A 148 6.92 5.27 -17.66
C VAL A 148 6.75 6.76 -17.30
N PRO A 149 5.82 7.52 -17.90
CA PRO A 149 5.80 8.97 -17.77
C PRO A 149 5.33 9.46 -16.40
N VAL A 150 4.56 8.64 -15.67
CA VAL A 150 3.98 9.00 -14.37
C VAL A 150 4.49 8.08 -13.26
N MET A 151 4.21 6.77 -13.31
CA MET A 151 4.45 5.88 -12.16
C MET A 151 5.94 5.62 -11.87
N ARG A 152 6.78 5.57 -12.91
CA ARG A 152 8.24 5.38 -12.81
C ARG A 152 9.05 6.66 -12.91
N ASN A 153 8.40 7.80 -13.10
CA ASN A 153 9.05 9.10 -13.17
C ASN A 153 9.22 9.66 -11.74
N PRO A 154 10.45 9.98 -11.29
CA PRO A 154 10.66 10.55 -9.96
C PRO A 154 10.11 11.97 -9.80
N ASN A 155 9.86 12.68 -10.90
CA ASN A 155 9.22 14.01 -10.93
C ASN A 155 8.17 14.05 -12.05
N PRO A 156 7.02 13.38 -11.87
CA PRO A 156 5.98 13.36 -12.87
C PRO A 156 5.39 14.76 -13.05
N SER A 157 5.12 15.14 -14.30
CA SER A 157 4.52 16.43 -14.62
C SER A 157 3.29 16.31 -15.52
N MET A 158 2.44 17.32 -15.51
CA MET A 158 1.29 17.41 -16.43
C MET A 158 1.73 17.40 -17.90
N LEU A 159 2.92 17.91 -18.20
CA LEU A 159 3.49 17.87 -19.55
C LEU A 159 3.82 16.44 -19.97
N ASP A 160 4.38 15.62 -19.09
CA ASP A 160 4.69 14.22 -19.38
C ASP A 160 3.41 13.40 -19.60
N MET A 161 2.39 13.64 -18.78
CA MET A 161 1.07 13.04 -18.96
C MET A 161 0.44 13.45 -20.30
N ASN A 162 0.47 14.74 -20.64
CA ASN A 162 -0.08 15.23 -21.91
C ASN A 162 0.66 14.68 -23.13
N ARG A 163 2.00 14.55 -23.06
CA ARG A 163 2.80 13.92 -24.12
C ARG A 163 2.44 12.44 -24.29
N ALA A 164 2.24 11.72 -23.18
CA ALA A 164 1.83 10.31 -23.22
C ALA A 164 0.47 10.15 -23.92
N VAL A 165 -0.49 11.01 -23.60
CA VAL A 165 -1.82 11.02 -24.24
C VAL A 165 -1.75 11.43 -25.71
N LEU A 166 -0.93 12.43 -26.07
CA LEU A 166 -0.77 12.88 -27.45
C LEU A 166 -0.17 11.78 -28.35
N ASN A 167 0.76 10.98 -27.81
CA ASN A 167 1.34 9.84 -28.51
C ASN A 167 0.38 8.66 -28.65
N ASN A 168 -0.69 8.60 -27.85
CA ASN A 168 -1.74 7.59 -27.98
C ASN A 168 -3.13 8.20 -27.75
N PRO A 169 -3.70 8.93 -28.73
CA PRO A 169 -4.94 9.69 -28.54
C PRO A 169 -6.15 8.84 -28.14
N LYS A 170 -6.13 7.53 -28.43
CA LYS A 170 -7.18 6.58 -28.00
C LYS A 170 -7.30 6.51 -26.48
N ILE A 171 -6.22 6.81 -25.75
CA ILE A 171 -6.20 6.84 -24.28
C ILE A 171 -7.18 7.88 -23.73
N LEU A 172 -7.37 9.02 -24.40
CA LEU A 172 -8.28 10.06 -23.93
C LEU A 172 -9.72 9.53 -23.73
N PHE A 173 -10.19 8.69 -24.66
CA PHE A 173 -11.51 8.06 -24.55
C PHE A 173 -11.58 7.02 -23.43
N LYS A 174 -10.46 6.36 -23.13
CA LYS A 174 -10.36 5.35 -22.06
C LYS A 174 -10.25 5.97 -20.67
N MET A 175 -9.63 7.15 -20.56
CA MET A 175 -9.48 7.89 -19.30
C MET A 175 -10.83 8.35 -18.74
N HIS A 176 -11.82 8.58 -19.63
CA HIS A 176 -13.11 9.15 -19.26
C HIS A 176 -12.98 10.41 -18.38
N PRO A 177 -12.38 11.50 -18.92
CA PRO A 177 -12.17 12.72 -18.15
C PRO A 177 -13.50 13.24 -17.58
N LEU A 178 -13.42 13.90 -16.41
CA LEU A 178 -14.57 14.44 -15.65
C LEU A 178 -15.48 13.39 -14.98
N ARG A 179 -15.32 12.10 -15.26
CA ARG A 179 -16.05 11.06 -14.54
C ARG A 179 -15.35 10.70 -13.24
N THR A 180 -16.16 10.41 -12.23
CA THR A 180 -15.71 9.69 -11.03
C THR A 180 -15.61 8.20 -11.35
N LEU A 181 -14.88 7.44 -10.53
CA LEU A 181 -14.74 5.99 -10.68
C LEU A 181 -16.12 5.32 -10.63
N SER A 182 -16.98 5.69 -9.68
CA SER A 182 -18.34 5.15 -9.59
C SER A 182 -19.17 5.48 -10.83
N SER A 183 -19.05 6.69 -11.40
CA SER A 183 -19.76 7.07 -12.63
C SER A 183 -19.25 6.29 -13.86
N LEU A 184 -17.95 6.02 -13.92
CA LEU A 184 -17.37 5.14 -14.94
C LEU A 184 -17.92 3.72 -14.82
N LEU A 185 -17.92 3.16 -13.61
CA LEU A 185 -18.31 1.76 -13.38
C LEU A 185 -19.80 1.54 -13.67
N ASN A 186 -20.68 2.46 -13.26
CA ASN A 186 -22.09 2.44 -13.64
C ASN A 186 -22.31 2.49 -15.17
N TYR A 187 -21.36 3.06 -15.92
CA TYR A 187 -21.39 3.09 -17.38
C TYR A 187 -20.79 1.82 -18.02
N LYS A 188 -19.81 1.19 -17.36
CA LYS A 188 -19.09 0.02 -17.90
C LYS A 188 -19.78 -1.31 -17.60
N PHE A 189 -20.47 -1.41 -16.47
CA PHE A 189 -21.07 -2.67 -16.01
C PHE A 189 -22.56 -2.49 -15.75
N ARG A 190 -23.37 -3.48 -16.11
CA ARG A 190 -24.80 -3.51 -15.71
C ARG A 190 -25.00 -4.09 -14.32
N ASP A 191 -24.26 -5.14 -13.98
CA ASP A 191 -24.33 -5.78 -12.67
C ASP A 191 -23.74 -4.85 -11.58
N SER A 192 -24.56 -4.49 -10.59
CA SER A 192 -24.17 -3.61 -9.48
C SER A 192 -23.03 -4.18 -8.65
N ARG A 193 -22.88 -5.50 -8.60
CA ARG A 193 -21.84 -6.22 -7.84
C ARG A 193 -20.48 -6.06 -8.49
N LEU A 194 -20.41 -6.10 -9.83
CA LEU A 194 -19.17 -5.78 -10.56
C LEU A 194 -18.79 -4.30 -10.42
N GLN A 195 -19.78 -3.40 -10.41
CA GLN A 195 -19.55 -1.98 -10.14
C GLN A 195 -18.98 -1.76 -8.73
N GLN A 196 -19.49 -2.47 -7.73
CA GLN A 196 -19.00 -2.42 -6.35
C GLN A 196 -17.58 -3.02 -6.24
N LEU A 197 -17.37 -4.19 -6.85
CA LEU A 197 -16.08 -4.88 -6.87
C LEU A 197 -14.98 -3.97 -7.41
N PHE A 198 -15.14 -3.46 -8.63
CA PHE A 198 -14.10 -2.61 -9.23
C PHE A 198 -14.07 -1.21 -8.61
N GLY A 199 -15.14 -0.79 -7.92
CA GLY A 199 -15.19 0.45 -7.16
C GLY A 199 -14.24 0.43 -5.96
N ARG A 200 -14.04 -0.74 -5.34
CA ARG A 200 -13.11 -0.97 -4.23
C ARG A 200 -11.70 -0.47 -4.51
N TYR A 201 -11.23 -0.48 -5.76
CA TYR A 201 -9.87 -0.04 -6.08
C TYR A 201 -9.60 1.44 -5.76
N SER A 202 -10.61 2.26 -5.48
CA SER A 202 -10.36 3.59 -4.90
C SER A 202 -9.73 3.53 -3.51
N THR A 203 -9.99 2.49 -2.73
CA THR A 203 -9.47 2.36 -1.34
C THR A 203 -7.96 2.10 -1.32
N TYR A 204 -7.36 1.67 -2.44
CA TYR A 204 -5.91 1.44 -2.56
C TYR A 204 -5.11 2.74 -2.50
N VAL A 205 -5.76 3.86 -2.80
CA VAL A 205 -5.22 5.22 -2.59
C VAL A 205 -5.90 5.93 -1.41
N GLY A 206 -6.65 5.18 -0.59
CA GLY A 206 -7.48 5.70 0.48
C GLY A 206 -8.47 6.75 -0.02
N GLY A 207 -9.14 6.49 -1.14
CA GLY A 207 -10.18 7.35 -1.72
C GLY A 207 -11.56 6.68 -1.75
N SER A 208 -12.58 7.50 -1.95
CA SER A 208 -13.95 7.05 -2.25
C SER A 208 -14.17 6.92 -3.76
N PRO A 209 -14.86 5.88 -4.27
CA PRO A 209 -15.16 5.76 -5.70
C PRO A 209 -16.12 6.86 -6.17
N LEU A 210 -16.83 7.51 -5.25
CA LEU A 210 -17.74 8.62 -5.53
C LEU A 210 -17.00 9.93 -5.85
N GLU A 211 -15.73 10.05 -5.44
CA GLU A 211 -14.93 11.29 -5.57
C GLU A 211 -13.66 11.07 -6.38
N SER A 212 -13.14 9.84 -6.38
CA SER A 212 -11.97 9.42 -7.13
C SER A 212 -12.18 9.55 -8.64
N PRO A 213 -11.21 10.10 -9.40
CA PRO A 213 -11.33 10.20 -10.85
C PRO A 213 -11.33 8.82 -11.51
N ALA A 214 -12.06 8.69 -12.62
CA ALA A 214 -12.18 7.46 -13.41
C ALA A 214 -10.83 6.85 -13.85
N LEU A 215 -9.78 7.67 -13.98
CA LEU A 215 -8.42 7.24 -14.28
C LEU A 215 -7.90 6.19 -13.28
N LEU A 216 -8.32 6.25 -12.01
CA LEU A 216 -7.91 5.29 -10.99
C LEU A 216 -8.42 3.86 -11.22
N SER A 217 -9.30 3.64 -12.20
CA SER A 217 -9.63 2.29 -12.68
C SER A 217 -8.41 1.49 -13.12
N LEU A 218 -7.32 2.16 -13.52
CA LEU A 218 -6.05 1.49 -13.83
C LEU A 218 -5.44 0.77 -12.62
N ILE A 219 -5.83 1.06 -11.37
CA ILE A 219 -5.22 0.42 -10.19
C ILE A 219 -5.49 -1.08 -10.18
N TRP A 220 -6.64 -1.53 -10.67
CA TRP A 220 -6.97 -2.96 -10.84
C TRP A 220 -5.84 -3.74 -11.53
N GLN A 221 -5.17 -3.10 -12.48
CA GLN A 221 -4.11 -3.69 -13.28
C GLN A 221 -2.85 -4.05 -12.47
N ALA A 222 -2.67 -3.48 -11.27
CA ALA A 222 -1.61 -3.89 -10.36
C ALA A 222 -1.85 -5.32 -9.84
N GLU A 223 -3.09 -5.66 -9.45
CA GLU A 223 -3.45 -7.01 -9.00
C GLU A 223 -3.59 -8.01 -10.15
N ALA A 224 -4.15 -7.58 -11.27
CA ALA A 224 -4.31 -8.42 -12.45
C ALA A 224 -2.98 -8.93 -13.03
N ARG A 225 -1.85 -8.27 -12.71
CA ARG A 225 -0.49 -8.73 -13.05
C ARG A 225 0.05 -9.79 -12.09
N GLY A 226 -0.62 -9.98 -10.97
CA GLY A 226 -0.29 -10.95 -9.96
C GLY A 226 -0.37 -10.35 -8.56
N VAL A 227 -0.76 -11.20 -7.63
CA VAL A 227 -0.68 -10.96 -6.19
C VAL A 227 0.22 -12.04 -5.58
N TRP A 228 1.08 -11.64 -4.66
CA TRP A 228 1.98 -12.53 -3.96
C TRP A 228 1.79 -12.38 -2.45
N SER A 229 1.90 -13.50 -1.73
CA SER A 229 2.16 -13.49 -0.29
C SER A 229 3.62 -13.84 -0.04
N ILE A 230 4.15 -13.42 1.11
CA ILE A 230 5.52 -13.74 1.54
C ILE A 230 5.44 -14.80 2.63
N LYS A 231 6.20 -15.89 2.47
CA LYS A 231 6.33 -16.87 3.56
C LYS A 231 7.02 -16.22 4.76
N GLY A 232 6.37 -16.31 5.91
CA GLY A 232 6.79 -15.58 7.12
C GLY A 232 6.24 -14.15 7.22
N GLY A 233 5.31 -13.76 6.35
CA GLY A 233 4.57 -12.51 6.41
C GLY A 233 5.25 -11.33 5.71
N MET A 234 4.49 -10.28 5.46
CA MET A 234 4.93 -9.08 4.76
C MET A 234 6.05 -8.34 5.49
N LYS A 235 6.08 -8.43 6.84
CA LYS A 235 7.19 -7.90 7.66
C LYS A 235 8.56 -8.48 7.28
N LYS A 236 8.62 -9.69 6.73
CA LYS A 236 9.87 -10.32 6.31
C LYS A 236 10.63 -9.48 5.29
N LEU A 237 9.94 -8.82 4.36
CA LEU A 237 10.56 -7.93 3.38
C LEU A 237 11.30 -6.76 4.04
N ALA A 238 10.68 -6.13 5.05
CA ALA A 238 11.33 -5.05 5.80
C ALA A 238 12.59 -5.54 6.53
N ARG A 239 12.53 -6.72 7.17
CA ARG A 239 13.67 -7.34 7.85
C ARG A 239 14.83 -7.64 6.90
N VAL A 240 14.53 -8.12 5.69
CA VAL A 240 15.54 -8.41 4.66
C VAL A 240 16.23 -7.12 4.21
N LEU A 241 15.47 -6.07 3.89
CA LEU A 241 16.04 -4.79 3.47
C LEU A 241 16.90 -4.16 4.57
N GLU A 242 16.44 -4.21 5.82
CA GLU A 242 17.19 -3.75 6.98
C GLU A 242 18.50 -4.52 7.15
N LYS A 243 18.46 -5.86 7.07
CA LYS A 243 19.66 -6.71 7.16
C LYS A 243 20.66 -6.35 6.07
N LEU A 244 20.21 -6.26 4.81
CA LEU A 244 21.08 -5.94 3.67
C LEU A 244 21.71 -4.55 3.81
N ALA A 245 21.00 -3.58 4.38
CA ALA A 245 21.55 -2.26 4.66
C ALA A 245 22.58 -2.29 5.80
N LYS A 246 22.32 -3.04 6.88
CA LYS A 246 23.26 -3.23 8.00
C LYS A 246 24.55 -3.93 7.55
N ASP A 247 24.43 -4.96 6.73
CA ASP A 247 25.57 -5.68 6.15
C ASP A 247 26.46 -4.75 5.28
N ARG A 248 25.89 -3.63 4.80
CA ARG A 248 26.58 -2.58 4.03
C ARG A 248 26.96 -1.36 4.89
N GLY A 249 26.86 -1.46 6.21
CA GLY A 249 27.35 -0.45 7.15
C GLY A 249 26.33 0.60 7.59
N ALA A 250 25.05 0.49 7.21
CA ALA A 250 24.01 1.36 7.78
C ALA A 250 23.76 1.05 9.27
N SER A 251 23.64 2.08 10.11
CA SER A 251 23.25 1.93 11.51
C SER A 251 21.79 2.33 11.75
N PHE A 252 21.12 1.64 12.67
CA PHE A 252 19.73 1.89 13.02
C PHE A 252 19.60 2.21 14.50
N HIS A 253 18.94 3.33 14.80
CA HIS A 253 18.69 3.85 16.14
C HIS A 253 17.19 3.77 16.41
N TYR A 254 16.76 2.67 17.04
CA TYR A 254 15.36 2.44 17.41
C TYR A 254 14.99 3.13 18.72
N SER A 255 13.69 3.28 18.98
CA SER A 255 13.18 4.03 20.14
C SER A 255 13.78 5.43 20.26
N THR A 256 14.21 5.99 19.12
CA THR A 256 14.91 7.26 19.02
C THR A 256 14.10 8.17 18.12
N GLU A 257 13.21 8.95 18.73
CA GLU A 257 12.41 9.96 18.03
C GLU A 257 13.28 11.17 17.70
N VAL A 258 13.23 11.61 16.44
CA VAL A 258 13.79 12.92 16.06
C VAL A 258 12.78 14.01 16.40
N LYS A 259 13.14 14.88 17.35
CA LYS A 259 12.29 15.97 17.84
C LYS A 259 12.47 17.26 17.05
N GLU A 260 13.66 17.50 16.50
CA GLU A 260 13.97 18.75 15.82
C GLU A 260 14.91 18.55 14.63
N LEU A 261 14.66 19.32 13.57
CA LEU A 261 15.52 19.46 12.40
C LEU A 261 16.19 20.83 12.46
N ASN A 262 17.51 20.84 12.69
CA ASN A 262 18.25 22.06 12.99
C ASN A 262 18.75 22.74 11.71
N ILE A 263 18.28 23.96 11.44
CA ILE A 263 18.66 24.74 10.26
C ILE A 263 19.68 25.83 10.64
N LYS A 264 20.75 25.95 9.87
CA LYS A 264 21.75 27.02 9.99
C LYS A 264 22.03 27.61 8.60
N TYR A 265 21.91 28.92 8.46
CA TYR A 265 22.08 29.63 7.18
C TYR A 265 21.26 29.01 6.03
N ASP A 266 19.98 28.73 6.30
CA ASP A 266 19.03 28.11 5.35
C ASP A 266 19.38 26.70 4.88
N ARG A 267 20.28 26.01 5.60
CA ARG A 267 20.66 24.62 5.37
C ARG A 267 20.36 23.76 6.60
N LEU A 268 19.76 22.58 6.39
CA LEU A 268 19.64 21.55 7.42
C LEU A 268 21.04 20.97 7.73
N VAL A 269 21.47 21.06 8.98
CA VAL A 269 22.83 20.66 9.41
C VAL A 269 22.86 19.52 10.41
N SER A 270 21.80 19.33 11.19
CA SER A 270 21.69 18.22 12.14
C SER A 270 20.25 17.90 12.49
N VAL A 271 20.05 16.79 13.19
CA VAL A 271 18.79 16.46 13.87
C VAL A 271 19.02 16.35 15.37
N THR A 272 18.03 16.71 16.19
CA THR A 272 18.05 16.51 17.64
C THR A 272 17.09 15.37 18.01
N ASP A 273 17.60 14.37 18.74
CA ASP A 273 16.80 13.23 19.18
C ASP A 273 16.04 13.46 20.50
N ASN A 274 15.30 12.45 20.95
CA ASN A 274 14.52 12.48 22.17
C ASN A 274 15.35 12.56 23.46
N LEU A 275 16.65 12.28 23.39
CA LEU A 275 17.63 12.45 24.46
C LEU A 275 18.36 13.80 24.39
N ASN A 276 17.94 14.69 23.49
CA ASN A 276 18.55 15.99 23.22
C ASN A 276 19.99 15.91 22.68
N ILE A 277 20.33 14.80 22.02
CA ILE A 277 21.63 14.65 21.35
C ILE A 277 21.48 15.16 19.91
N SER A 278 22.43 16.01 19.48
CA SER A 278 22.50 16.52 18.12
C SER A 278 23.35 15.60 17.24
N HIS A 279 22.80 15.21 16.09
CA HIS A 279 23.45 14.35 15.10
C HIS A 279 23.62 15.09 13.78
N GLU A 280 24.85 15.46 13.46
CA GLU A 280 25.18 16.14 12.20
C GLU A 280 25.26 15.18 11.01
N ALA A 281 24.83 15.67 9.85
CA ALA A 281 24.98 14.97 8.57
C ALA A 281 25.08 15.93 7.40
N ASP A 282 25.52 15.41 6.27
CA ASP A 282 25.69 16.17 5.04
C ASP A 282 24.41 16.19 4.20
N LYS A 283 23.63 15.09 4.28
CA LYS A 283 22.33 14.93 3.61
C LYS A 283 21.30 14.31 4.56
N PHE A 284 20.04 14.58 4.28
CA PHE A 284 18.91 14.15 5.10
C PHE A 284 17.78 13.59 4.23
N ILE A 285 17.15 12.51 4.68
CA ILE A 285 15.92 11.97 4.09
C ILE A 285 14.88 11.90 5.19
N PHE A 286 13.75 12.56 4.98
CA PHE A 286 12.60 12.46 5.87
C PHE A 286 11.59 11.47 5.28
N ASN A 287 11.43 10.33 5.94
CA ASN A 287 10.48 9.28 5.58
C ASN A 287 9.32 9.23 6.60
N GLY A 288 9.00 10.39 7.18
CA GLY A 288 7.81 10.61 8.00
C GLY A 288 6.67 11.27 7.23
N ASP A 289 5.57 11.56 7.91
CA ASP A 289 4.44 12.29 7.32
C ASP A 289 4.84 13.76 7.06
N PRO A 290 4.83 14.25 5.81
CA PRO A 290 5.28 15.61 5.50
C PRO A 290 4.41 16.69 6.18
N ARG A 291 3.17 16.36 6.58
CA ARG A 291 2.35 17.25 7.41
C ARG A 291 2.99 17.56 8.76
N ALA A 292 3.79 16.66 9.32
CA ALA A 292 4.52 16.93 10.56
C ALA A 292 5.53 18.08 10.38
N LEU A 293 6.19 18.16 9.22
CA LEU A 293 7.05 19.30 8.86
C LEU A 293 6.21 20.57 8.72
N ALA A 294 5.13 20.51 7.94
CA ALA A 294 4.24 21.65 7.67
C ALA A 294 3.61 22.25 8.93
N LEU A 295 3.30 21.41 9.93
CA LEU A 295 2.79 21.83 11.23
C LEU A 295 3.89 22.26 12.22
N GLY A 296 5.16 22.15 11.84
CA GLY A 296 6.33 22.51 12.67
C GLY A 296 6.54 21.59 13.87
N LYS A 297 6.17 20.30 13.74
CA LYS A 297 6.38 19.29 14.78
C LYS A 297 7.84 18.92 14.95
N LEU A 298 8.68 19.24 13.98
CA LEU A 298 10.13 19.01 14.01
C LEU A 298 10.92 20.34 13.95
N GLY A 299 10.37 21.40 14.52
CA GLY A 299 10.96 22.76 14.51
C GLY A 299 10.17 23.73 13.64
N GLN A 300 10.22 25.03 13.97
CA GLN A 300 9.47 26.05 13.24
C GLN A 300 10.06 26.33 11.85
N ASP A 301 11.38 26.23 11.71
CA ASP A 301 12.09 26.57 10.47
C ASP A 301 11.79 25.62 9.31
N VAL A 302 11.28 24.41 9.59
CA VAL A 302 10.92 23.40 8.57
C VAL A 302 9.49 23.50 8.06
N LYS A 303 8.66 24.40 8.62
CA LYS A 303 7.26 24.58 8.16
C LYS A 303 7.14 24.91 6.68
N LYS A 304 8.12 25.64 6.14
CA LYS A 304 8.18 26.07 4.74
C LYS A 304 8.56 24.96 3.74
N VAL A 305 8.94 23.77 4.21
CA VAL A 305 9.39 22.66 3.34
C VAL A 305 8.24 22.04 2.55
N ALA A 306 7.08 21.88 3.18
CA ALA A 306 5.89 21.25 2.57
C ALA A 306 4.59 21.96 2.99
N PRO A 307 4.46 23.28 2.75
CA PRO A 307 3.38 24.09 3.34
C PRO A 307 1.98 23.60 2.95
N ASN A 308 1.82 23.09 1.73
CA ASN A 308 0.55 22.59 1.22
C ASN A 308 0.03 21.35 1.98
N GLU A 309 0.90 20.63 2.69
CA GLU A 309 0.52 19.43 3.46
C GLU A 309 -0.16 19.77 4.79
N ALA A 310 -0.07 21.02 5.26
CA ALA A 310 -0.71 21.47 6.48
C ALA A 310 -2.24 21.41 6.41
N ASP A 311 -2.82 21.66 5.24
CA ASP A 311 -4.27 21.77 5.03
C ASP A 311 -4.81 20.78 3.98
N CYS A 312 -3.97 19.85 3.51
CA CYS A 312 -4.41 18.84 2.56
C CYS A 312 -5.47 17.91 3.16
N GLU A 313 -6.46 17.54 2.33
CA GLU A 313 -7.42 16.50 2.67
C GLU A 313 -6.71 15.16 2.85
N ARG A 314 -7.11 14.42 3.89
CA ARG A 314 -6.46 13.16 4.25
C ARG A 314 -7.18 12.00 3.57
N SER A 315 -6.40 11.03 3.11
CA SER A 315 -6.92 9.75 2.66
C SER A 315 -7.76 9.09 3.76
N LEU A 316 -8.62 8.16 3.36
CA LEU A 316 -9.27 7.25 4.27
C LEU A 316 -8.22 6.57 5.19
N SER A 317 -8.64 6.29 6.42
CA SER A 317 -7.92 5.45 7.37
C SER A 317 -8.58 4.06 7.39
N ALA A 318 -8.15 3.20 8.31
CA ALA A 318 -8.83 1.95 8.60
C ALA A 318 -8.83 1.64 10.10
N TYR A 319 -9.82 0.87 10.53
CA TYR A 319 -9.73 0.06 11.73
C TYR A 319 -9.19 -1.33 11.33
N VAL A 320 -8.19 -1.81 12.07
CA VAL A 320 -7.45 -3.03 11.73
C VAL A 320 -7.32 -3.92 12.95
N TRP A 321 -7.64 -5.20 12.81
CA TRP A 321 -7.47 -6.22 13.84
C TRP A 321 -6.59 -7.33 13.32
N GLY A 322 -5.70 -7.82 14.19
CA GLY A 322 -5.04 -9.10 14.00
C GLY A 322 -5.49 -10.05 15.10
N PHE A 323 -5.79 -11.30 14.77
CA PHE A 323 -6.16 -12.31 15.76
C PHE A 323 -5.92 -13.73 15.24
N ASP A 324 -5.80 -14.67 16.18
CA ASP A 324 -5.84 -16.10 15.92
C ASP A 324 -7.27 -16.61 16.10
N ALA A 325 -7.75 -17.43 15.18
CA ALA A 325 -9.08 -18.05 15.28
C ALA A 325 -9.11 -19.47 14.71
N LYS A 326 -10.04 -20.28 15.23
CA LYS A 326 -10.48 -21.51 14.56
C LYS A 326 -11.60 -21.16 13.61
N VAL A 327 -11.50 -21.54 12.36
CA VAL A 327 -12.52 -21.22 11.36
C VAL A 327 -13.55 -22.34 11.22
N SER A 328 -14.81 -21.95 11.18
CA SER A 328 -15.92 -22.77 10.72
C SER A 328 -16.81 -21.93 9.81
N GLY A 329 -17.35 -22.50 8.73
CA GLY A 329 -18.22 -21.79 7.80
C GLY A 329 -17.59 -21.63 6.42
N PRO A 330 -17.58 -20.41 5.83
CA PRO A 330 -17.19 -20.21 4.44
C PRO A 330 -15.73 -20.60 4.17
N ASP A 331 -15.50 -21.17 2.98
CA ASP A 331 -14.15 -21.46 2.49
C ASP A 331 -13.46 -20.15 2.09
N LEU A 332 -12.75 -19.53 3.04
CA LEU A 332 -11.93 -18.35 2.78
C LEU A 332 -10.70 -18.72 1.95
N VAL A 333 -10.26 -17.80 1.10
CA VAL A 333 -8.93 -17.83 0.46
C VAL A 333 -7.99 -16.85 1.17
N HIS A 334 -6.78 -16.60 0.64
CA HIS A 334 -5.84 -15.68 1.31
C HIS A 334 -6.41 -14.26 1.47
N HIS A 335 -7.06 -13.73 0.44
CA HIS A 335 -7.70 -12.40 0.44
C HIS A 335 -9.20 -12.52 0.21
N ASN A 336 -10.01 -11.95 1.11
CA ASN A 336 -11.47 -12.01 1.03
C ASN A 336 -12.05 -10.62 1.21
N VAL A 337 -13.10 -10.31 0.46
CA VAL A 337 -13.85 -9.06 0.60
C VAL A 337 -15.32 -9.39 0.76
N PHE A 338 -15.88 -9.04 1.91
CA PHE A 338 -17.30 -9.10 2.19
C PHE A 338 -17.89 -7.73 1.92
N PHE A 339 -18.72 -7.63 0.90
CA PHE A 339 -19.28 -6.35 0.49
C PHE A 339 -20.46 -5.93 1.34
N SER A 340 -20.59 -4.62 1.50
CA SER A 340 -21.77 -3.97 2.04
C SER A 340 -23.01 -4.30 1.20
N ASP A 341 -24.18 -4.33 1.82
CA ASP A 341 -25.46 -4.60 1.12
C ASP A 341 -25.75 -3.50 0.09
N VAL A 342 -25.62 -2.24 0.53
CA VAL A 342 -25.82 -1.10 -0.36
C VAL A 342 -24.48 -0.65 -0.95
N LYS A 343 -24.38 -0.69 -2.28
CA LYS A 343 -23.18 -0.22 -3.00
C LYS A 343 -22.81 1.21 -2.57
N ASN A 344 -21.55 1.39 -2.17
CA ASN A 344 -20.94 2.65 -1.72
C ASN A 344 -21.50 3.22 -0.40
N SER A 345 -22.34 2.49 0.35
CA SER A 345 -22.96 2.98 1.59
C SER A 345 -21.93 3.45 2.62
N GLU A 346 -20.85 2.67 2.80
CA GLU A 346 -19.78 2.97 3.76
C GLU A 346 -19.16 4.37 3.56
N PHE A 347 -19.02 4.82 2.32
CA PHE A 347 -18.34 6.08 2.01
C PHE A 347 -19.17 7.31 2.43
N TYR A 348 -20.50 7.19 2.54
CA TYR A 348 -21.34 8.29 3.02
C TYR A 348 -21.13 8.56 4.52
N ASP A 349 -20.98 7.49 5.31
CA ASP A 349 -20.71 7.61 6.74
C ASP A 349 -19.28 8.07 7.00
N ILE A 350 -18.31 7.49 6.27
CA ILE A 350 -16.91 7.89 6.41
C ILE A 350 -16.72 9.36 6.05
N LYS A 351 -17.39 9.85 4.99
CA LYS A 351 -17.35 11.28 4.64
C LYS A 351 -17.86 12.19 5.76
N LYS A 352 -18.84 11.72 6.54
CA LYS A 352 -19.39 12.40 7.74
C LYS A 352 -18.52 12.22 8.98
N GLY A 353 -17.35 11.55 8.87
CA GLY A 353 -16.49 11.28 10.01
C GLY A 353 -17.01 10.16 10.91
N LYS A 354 -17.91 9.30 10.44
CA LYS A 354 -18.54 8.23 11.22
C LYS A 354 -18.01 6.87 10.79
N MET A 355 -18.07 5.92 11.72
CA MET A 355 -17.91 4.51 11.39
C MET A 355 -19.10 4.04 10.53
N PRO A 356 -18.87 3.36 9.40
CA PRO A 356 -19.92 2.76 8.58
C PRO A 356 -20.88 1.88 9.38
N VAL A 357 -22.17 1.95 9.08
CA VAL A 357 -23.17 1.01 9.61
C VAL A 357 -23.32 -0.26 8.74
N ASP A 358 -22.99 -0.14 7.46
CA ASP A 358 -23.01 -1.21 6.45
C ASP A 358 -21.64 -1.21 5.74
N PRO A 359 -20.56 -1.67 6.42
CA PRO A 359 -19.21 -1.65 5.86
C PRO A 359 -18.99 -2.77 4.83
N SER A 360 -18.06 -2.51 3.92
CA SER A 360 -17.33 -3.62 3.29
C SER A 360 -16.16 -4.02 4.20
N ILE A 361 -15.98 -5.32 4.41
CA ILE A 361 -14.96 -5.88 5.29
C ILE A 361 -13.95 -6.66 4.46
N TYR A 362 -12.66 -6.32 4.60
CA TYR A 362 -11.59 -7.12 4.05
C TYR A 362 -11.04 -8.08 5.12
N ILE A 363 -10.89 -9.35 4.77
CA ILE A 363 -10.29 -10.37 5.63
C ILE A 363 -9.11 -11.02 4.90
N CYS A 364 -7.92 -10.89 5.49
CA CYS A 364 -6.75 -11.65 5.08
C CYS A 364 -6.63 -12.91 5.96
N ALA A 365 -6.86 -14.09 5.38
CA ALA A 365 -6.61 -15.37 6.04
C ALA A 365 -5.15 -15.77 5.77
N GLN A 366 -4.24 -15.31 6.63
CA GLN A 366 -2.81 -15.26 6.33
C GLN A 366 -2.17 -16.63 6.15
N ASP A 367 -2.79 -17.69 6.68
CA ASP A 367 -2.32 -19.08 6.55
C ASP A 367 -2.86 -19.81 5.32
N ARG A 368 -3.83 -19.21 4.62
CA ARG A 368 -4.42 -19.76 3.39
C ARG A 368 -3.68 -19.32 2.14
N GLY A 369 -3.95 -19.99 1.02
CA GLY A 369 -3.30 -19.69 -0.27
C GLY A 369 -1.80 -20.04 -0.30
N LYS A 370 -1.36 -20.87 0.65
CA LYS A 370 -0.03 -21.49 0.71
C LYS A 370 -0.23 -22.95 0.30
N ASN A 371 0.67 -23.52 -0.51
CA ASN A 371 0.64 -24.95 -0.89
C ASN A 371 0.99 -25.87 0.30
N ALA A 372 0.29 -25.72 1.43
CA ALA A 372 0.50 -26.40 2.69
C ALA A 372 -0.85 -26.57 3.42
N PRO A 373 -1.02 -27.61 4.26
CA PRO A 373 -2.21 -27.76 5.09
C PRO A 373 -2.41 -26.56 6.02
N TYR A 374 -3.66 -26.17 6.22
CA TYR A 374 -4.00 -25.09 7.14
C TYR A 374 -3.84 -25.56 8.60
N PRO A 375 -3.27 -24.73 9.49
CA PRO A 375 -3.25 -25.03 10.92
C PRO A 375 -4.67 -25.00 11.50
N THR A 376 -4.90 -25.73 12.59
CA THR A 376 -6.21 -25.74 13.28
C THR A 376 -6.64 -24.36 13.76
N THR A 377 -5.67 -23.57 14.20
CA THR A 377 -5.84 -22.15 14.55
C THR A 377 -5.06 -21.35 13.51
N GLU A 378 -5.75 -20.47 12.81
CA GLU A 378 -5.22 -19.65 11.71
C GLU A 378 -5.09 -18.18 12.13
N ARG A 379 -4.23 -17.44 11.44
CA ARG A 379 -4.01 -16.00 11.64
C ARG A 379 -4.84 -15.17 10.66
N PHE A 380 -5.51 -14.15 11.19
CA PHE A 380 -6.36 -13.25 10.42
C PHE A 380 -5.95 -11.80 10.59
N GLU A 381 -6.11 -11.04 9.52
CA GLU A 381 -6.27 -9.59 9.57
C GLU A 381 -7.68 -9.22 9.10
N ILE A 382 -8.36 -8.34 9.82
CA ILE A 382 -9.59 -7.69 9.37
C ILE A 382 -9.33 -6.21 9.19
N ILE A 383 -9.78 -5.66 8.06
CA ILE A 383 -9.72 -4.23 7.75
C ILE A 383 -11.13 -3.71 7.44
N LEU A 384 -11.48 -2.62 8.10
CA LEU A 384 -12.68 -1.83 7.85
C LEU A 384 -12.29 -0.38 7.53
N ASN A 385 -12.77 0.16 6.42
CA ASN A 385 -12.47 1.54 5.99
C ASN A 385 -13.02 2.57 6.99
N ALA A 386 -12.20 3.56 7.35
CA ALA A 386 -12.51 4.52 8.41
C ALA A 386 -12.21 5.97 8.00
N PRO A 387 -12.85 6.96 8.63
CA PRO A 387 -12.47 8.36 8.46
C PRO A 387 -11.03 8.61 8.94
N PRO A 388 -10.32 9.60 8.36
CA PRO A 388 -9.00 9.99 8.85
C PRO A 388 -9.07 10.50 10.30
N VAL A 389 -8.00 10.25 11.05
CA VAL A 389 -7.91 10.66 12.47
C VAL A 389 -7.97 12.17 12.71
N SER A 390 -7.70 12.97 11.67
CA SER A 390 -7.89 14.42 11.69
C SER A 390 -9.36 14.83 11.79
N ARG A 391 -10.29 13.98 11.34
CA ARG A 391 -11.73 14.21 11.42
C ARG A 391 -12.36 13.55 12.65
N ARG A 392 -11.85 12.38 13.06
CA ARG A 392 -12.35 11.66 14.24
C ARG A 392 -11.25 10.81 14.90
N LYS A 393 -11.04 10.99 16.20
CA LYS A 393 -10.23 10.06 17.00
C LYS A 393 -11.03 8.81 17.32
N SER A 394 -10.36 7.65 17.32
CA SER A 394 -10.97 6.39 17.76
C SER A 394 -11.31 6.45 19.25
N THR A 395 -12.43 5.86 19.65
CA THR A 395 -12.82 5.70 21.06
C THR A 395 -12.84 4.22 21.46
N PRO A 396 -12.77 3.87 22.76
CA PRO A 396 -12.92 2.47 23.19
C PRO A 396 -14.23 1.83 22.72
N GLU A 397 -15.31 2.60 22.62
CA GLU A 397 -16.60 2.11 22.11
C GLU A 397 -16.55 1.74 20.62
N ASP A 398 -15.64 2.34 19.84
CA ASP A 398 -15.41 1.89 18.46
C ASP A 398 -14.96 0.44 18.43
N TYR A 399 -14.13 0.01 19.39
CA TYR A 399 -13.65 -1.36 19.42
C TYR A 399 -14.80 -2.36 19.61
N GLU A 400 -15.69 -2.12 20.57
CA GLU A 400 -16.86 -2.98 20.80
C GLU A 400 -17.84 -2.92 19.63
N LYS A 401 -18.14 -1.71 19.12
CA LYS A 401 -19.02 -1.56 17.95
C LYS A 401 -18.45 -2.27 16.72
N CYS A 402 -17.14 -2.19 16.50
CA CYS A 402 -16.50 -2.93 15.42
C CYS A 402 -16.62 -4.43 15.63
N LYS A 403 -16.34 -4.93 16.82
CA LYS A 403 -16.48 -6.35 17.16
C LYS A 403 -17.91 -6.88 17.00
N GLU A 404 -18.93 -6.03 17.14
CA GLU A 404 -20.33 -6.38 16.85
C GLU A 404 -20.66 -6.37 15.35
N ILE A 405 -20.02 -5.49 14.58
CA ILE A 405 -20.26 -5.31 13.14
C ILE A 405 -19.49 -6.34 12.30
N THR A 406 -18.25 -6.67 12.69
CA THR A 406 -17.35 -7.63 12.03
C THR A 406 -17.46 -8.98 12.67
#